data_AF-A0AAD7I1C8-F1
#
_entry.id   AF-A0AAD7I1C8-F1
#
_cell.length_a   1.000
_cell.length_b   1.000
_cell.length_c   1.000
_cell.angle_alpha   90.00
_cell.angle_beta   90.00
_cell.angle_gamma   90.00
#
_symmetry.space_group_name_H-M   'P 1'
#
loop_
_entity.id
_entity.type
_entity.pdbx_description
1 polymer ?
#
loop_
_entity_poly.entity_id
_entity_poly.type
_entity_poly.pdbx_seq_one_letter_code
_entity_poly.pdbx_strand_id
1 'polypeptide(L)'
;MLLEQGFENSHLNAPLLAFVWRCAADGRVTRESLAWSLTHLGTNSIFTRRSRLHAELHSLATGNRCPGKPARIIEEKITTLDMAAGTITTEGGHTYTGDLIIGADGINSAVRAAILSTNSLAGSVDVAGGAAAVPSGVAAYLCIVPNSVIRDDPVLAFQTGEKSGMATFHSDDGRKQVLVFPADAENFQIIAYHPEDGWVEQFTQSGSSIIKDIPAERAVQDFVEFHPSIQKMFASAATRDV
;
A
#
# COMPACT_ATOMS: atom_id res chain seq x y z
N MET A 1 -12.91 19.75 -1.72
CA MET A 1 -12.13 19.66 -2.98
C MET A 1 -12.51 18.45 -3.84
N LEU A 2 -12.09 17.20 -3.58
CA LEU A 2 -12.43 16.07 -4.48
C LEU A 2 -13.94 15.73 -4.52
N LEU A 3 -14.61 15.73 -3.36
CA LEU A 3 -16.07 15.48 -3.30
C LEU A 3 -16.87 16.52 -4.10
N GLU A 4 -16.42 17.77 -4.10
CA GLU A 4 -17.04 18.86 -4.89
C GLU A 4 -16.82 18.69 -6.40
N GLN A 5 -15.83 17.88 -6.79
CA GLN A 5 -15.54 17.52 -8.19
C GLN A 5 -16.25 16.23 -8.61
N GLY A 6 -17.20 15.73 -7.81
CA GLY A 6 -17.98 14.53 -8.12
C GLY A 6 -17.26 13.23 -7.77
N PHE A 7 -16.26 13.26 -6.89
CA PHE A 7 -15.70 12.04 -6.31
C PHE A 7 -16.71 11.39 -5.37
N GLU A 8 -17.00 10.11 -5.60
CA GLU A 8 -17.96 9.36 -4.79
C GLU A 8 -17.27 8.36 -3.86
N ASN A 9 -17.39 8.57 -2.55
CA ASN A 9 -16.80 7.67 -1.54
C ASN A 9 -17.39 6.25 -1.60
N SER A 10 -18.62 6.09 -2.10
CA SER A 10 -19.28 4.79 -2.31
C SER A 10 -18.45 3.87 -3.22
N HIS A 11 -17.75 4.41 -4.23
CA HIS A 11 -16.92 3.63 -5.16
C HIS A 11 -15.67 3.05 -4.51
N LEU A 12 -15.23 3.59 -3.37
CA LEU A 12 -14.10 3.05 -2.64
C LEU A 12 -14.46 1.79 -1.85
N ASN A 13 -15.75 1.61 -1.53
CA ASN A 13 -16.27 0.55 -0.66
C ASN A 13 -15.34 0.36 0.56
N ALA A 14 -15.06 1.49 1.23
CA ALA A 14 -14.03 1.61 2.24
C ALA A 14 -14.70 1.84 3.61
N PRO A 15 -14.50 0.93 4.57
CA PRO A 15 -15.00 1.13 5.92
C PRO A 15 -14.39 2.37 6.56
N LEU A 16 -15.20 3.08 7.36
CA LEU A 16 -14.71 4.19 8.17
C LEU A 16 -13.86 3.66 9.32
N LEU A 17 -12.70 4.26 9.53
CA LEU A 17 -11.81 3.96 10.64
C LEU A 17 -12.05 4.97 11.75
N ALA A 18 -12.96 4.62 12.66
CA ALA A 18 -13.31 5.45 13.80
C ALA A 18 -12.50 5.08 15.06
N PHE A 19 -12.05 3.83 15.17
CA PHE A 19 -11.33 3.31 16.32
C PHE A 19 -9.90 2.88 15.98
N VAL A 20 -9.02 3.01 16.97
CA VAL A 20 -7.66 2.46 16.94
C VAL A 20 -7.43 1.68 18.21
N TRP A 21 -7.01 0.42 18.06
CA TRP A 21 -6.65 -0.44 19.16
C TRP A 21 -5.16 -0.77 19.14
N ARG A 22 -4.54 -0.71 20.31
CA ARG A 22 -3.23 -1.31 20.54
C ARG A 22 -3.45 -2.56 21.40
N CYS A 23 -2.83 -3.65 20.96
CA CYS A 23 -2.94 -4.96 21.56
C CYS A 23 -1.54 -5.51 21.83
N ALA A 24 -1.42 -6.34 22.86
CA ALA A 24 -0.22 -7.12 23.14
C ALA A 24 -0.20 -8.42 22.31
N ALA A 25 0.94 -9.10 22.29
CA ALA A 25 1.10 -10.38 21.59
C ALA A 25 0.14 -11.46 22.10
N ASP A 26 -0.22 -11.42 23.38
CA ASP A 26 -1.22 -12.31 24.02
C ASP A 26 -2.67 -12.07 23.56
N GLY A 27 -2.91 -11.09 22.68
CA GLY A 27 -4.23 -10.75 22.16
C GLY A 27 -5.02 -9.77 23.03
N ARG A 28 -4.50 -9.38 24.20
CA ARG A 28 -5.17 -8.42 25.09
C ARG A 28 -5.12 -7.02 24.51
N VAL A 29 -6.27 -6.36 24.47
CA VAL A 29 -6.36 -4.93 24.17
C VAL A 29 -5.73 -4.14 25.33
N THR A 30 -4.66 -3.41 25.04
CA THR A 30 -3.95 -2.58 26.01
C THR A 30 -4.40 -1.12 25.95
N ARG A 31 -4.90 -0.68 24.79
CA ARG A 31 -5.48 0.64 24.59
C ARG A 31 -6.56 0.60 23.52
N GLU A 32 -7.66 1.28 23.80
CA GLU A 32 -8.69 1.65 22.82
C GLU A 32 -8.78 3.18 22.77
N SER A 33 -8.89 3.75 21.58
CA SER A 33 -9.16 5.17 21.39
C SER A 33 -9.86 5.45 20.08
N LEU A 34 -10.52 6.59 19.97
CA LEU A 34 -10.94 7.11 18.67
C LEU A 34 -9.72 7.42 17.79
N ALA A 35 -9.90 7.31 16.48
CA ALA A 35 -8.90 7.66 15.51
C ALA A 35 -8.49 9.14 15.66
N TRP A 36 -7.20 9.40 15.46
CA TRP A 36 -6.65 10.75 15.55
C TRP A 36 -7.32 11.70 14.55
N SER A 37 -7.58 11.23 13.33
CA SER A 37 -8.28 12.00 12.28
C SER A 37 -9.66 12.45 12.74
N LEU A 38 -10.43 11.57 13.39
CA LEU A 38 -11.75 11.93 13.90
C LEU A 38 -11.67 12.98 15.00
N THR A 39 -10.73 12.82 15.93
CA THR A 39 -10.60 13.70 17.11
C THR A 39 -9.97 15.06 16.82
N HIS A 40 -9.08 15.15 15.84
CA HIS A 40 -8.32 16.38 15.56
C HIS A 40 -8.72 17.07 14.26
N LEU A 41 -9.19 16.31 13.26
CA LEU A 41 -9.63 16.84 11.97
C LEU A 41 -11.16 16.82 11.81
N GLY A 42 -11.89 16.22 12.76
CA GLY A 42 -13.35 16.11 12.69
C GLY A 42 -13.86 15.17 11.59
N THR A 43 -12.99 14.33 11.01
CA THR A 43 -13.35 13.41 9.93
C THR A 43 -12.69 12.05 10.11
N ASN A 44 -13.38 10.99 9.68
CA ASN A 44 -12.81 9.64 9.70
C ASN A 44 -11.76 9.47 8.59
N SER A 45 -10.79 8.59 8.85
CA SER A 45 -9.94 8.03 7.81
C SER A 45 -10.62 6.82 7.17
N ILE A 46 -10.24 6.52 5.93
CA ILE A 46 -10.67 5.32 5.22
C ILE A 46 -9.43 4.58 4.73
N PHE A 47 -9.46 3.25 4.78
CA PHE A 47 -8.51 2.41 4.05
C PHE A 47 -9.26 1.75 2.89
N THR A 48 -8.72 1.88 1.68
CA THR A 48 -9.32 1.33 0.45
C THR A 48 -8.26 0.65 -0.40
N ARG A 49 -8.70 -0.22 -1.31
CA ARG A 49 -7.80 -0.83 -2.29
C ARG A 49 -7.30 0.23 -3.26
N ARG A 50 -5.98 0.27 -3.48
CA ARG A 50 -5.34 1.20 -4.42
C ARG A 50 -5.99 1.18 -5.80
N SER A 51 -6.37 0.01 -6.30
CA SER A 51 -7.04 -0.13 -7.60
C SER A 51 -8.39 0.59 -7.67
N ARG A 52 -9.19 0.60 -6.59
CA ARG A 52 -10.46 1.32 -6.54
C ARG A 52 -10.26 2.83 -6.54
N LEU A 53 -9.36 3.31 -5.69
CA LEU A 53 -9.01 4.73 -5.67
C LEU A 53 -8.47 5.19 -7.03
N HIS A 54 -7.58 4.41 -7.62
CA HIS A 54 -7.02 4.70 -8.95
C HIS A 54 -8.10 4.72 -10.04
N ALA A 55 -9.03 3.76 -10.03
CA ALA A 55 -10.13 3.71 -11.01
C ALA A 55 -11.04 4.94 -10.91
N GLU A 56 -11.38 5.37 -9.69
CA GLU A 56 -12.22 6.56 -9.50
C GLU A 56 -11.49 7.85 -9.94
N LEU A 57 -10.23 8.01 -9.55
CA LEU A 57 -9.41 9.15 -9.97
C LEU A 57 -9.22 9.17 -11.49
N HIS A 58 -8.99 8.01 -12.11
CA HIS A 58 -8.90 7.88 -13.56
C HIS A 58 -10.22 8.27 -14.24
N SER A 59 -11.35 7.79 -13.72
CA SER A 59 -12.68 8.14 -14.25
C SER A 59 -12.95 9.65 -14.17
N LEU A 60 -12.55 10.31 -13.08
CA LEU A 60 -12.68 11.76 -12.92
C LEU A 60 -11.76 12.53 -13.86
N ALA A 61 -10.51 12.09 -14.01
CA ALA A 61 -9.53 12.78 -14.84
C ALA A 61 -9.84 12.70 -16.34
N THR A 62 -10.44 11.59 -16.79
CA THR A 62 -10.73 11.32 -18.21
C THR A 62 -12.18 11.58 -18.61
N GLY A 63 -13.07 11.78 -17.64
CA GLY A 63 -14.48 12.08 -17.87
C GLY A 63 -14.77 13.58 -18.00
N ASN A 64 -16.01 13.88 -18.37
CA ASN A 64 -16.52 15.27 -18.48
C ASN A 64 -17.18 15.76 -17.17
N ARG A 65 -16.96 15.08 -16.04
CA ARG A 65 -17.59 15.40 -14.76
C ARG A 65 -16.95 16.62 -14.08
N CYS A 66 -15.66 16.83 -14.31
CA CYS A 66 -14.88 17.92 -13.73
C CYS A 66 -14.78 19.10 -14.72
N PRO A 67 -14.66 20.36 -14.24
CA PRO A 67 -14.36 21.49 -15.10
C PRO A 67 -13.02 21.34 -15.84
N GLY A 68 -12.98 21.80 -17.09
CA GLY A 68 -11.78 21.77 -17.93
C GLY A 68 -11.82 20.69 -19.00
N LYS A 69 -10.72 20.55 -19.74
CA LYS A 69 -10.58 19.53 -20.78
C LYS A 69 -10.16 18.21 -20.12
N PRO A 70 -10.84 17.08 -20.41
CA PRO A 70 -10.43 15.79 -19.88
C PRO A 70 -8.98 15.43 -20.25
N ALA A 71 -8.29 14.77 -19.33
CA ALA A 71 -6.97 14.23 -19.57
C ALA A 71 -7.02 13.16 -20.67
N ARG A 72 -6.03 13.19 -21.56
CA ARG A 72 -5.82 12.13 -22.55
C ARG A 72 -4.78 11.16 -22.00
N ILE A 73 -5.14 9.89 -21.89
CA ILE A 73 -4.23 8.82 -21.49
C ILE A 73 -3.62 8.19 -22.74
N ILE A 74 -2.31 7.96 -22.68
CA ILE A 74 -1.52 7.30 -23.71
C ILE A 74 -0.76 6.18 -23.01
N GLU A 75 -1.04 4.94 -23.37
CA GLU A 75 -0.45 3.75 -22.75
C GLU A 75 0.81 3.33 -23.50
N GLU A 76 1.88 4.10 -23.36
CA GLU A 76 3.16 3.82 -23.99
C GLU A 76 4.31 3.92 -22.98
N LYS A 77 5.27 3.00 -23.06
CA LYS A 77 6.47 3.09 -22.23
C LYS A 77 7.38 4.21 -22.73
N ILE A 78 7.80 5.08 -21.82
CA ILE A 78 8.81 6.11 -22.09
C ILE A 78 10.19 5.45 -22.22
N THR A 79 10.92 5.79 -23.28
CA THR A 79 12.27 5.27 -23.54
C THR A 79 13.33 6.34 -23.36
N THR A 80 13.06 7.58 -23.79
CA THR A 80 13.99 8.70 -23.63
C THR A 80 13.26 9.97 -23.23
N LEU A 81 14.01 10.84 -22.58
CA LEU A 81 13.53 12.14 -22.13
C LEU A 81 14.61 13.18 -22.35
N ASP A 82 14.26 14.29 -23.01
CA ASP A 82 15.09 15.47 -23.16
C ASP A 82 14.48 16.60 -22.34
N MET A 83 15.06 16.83 -21.15
CA MET A 83 14.61 17.88 -20.23
C MET A 83 14.80 19.29 -20.81
N ALA A 84 15.82 19.52 -21.63
CA ALA A 84 16.12 20.84 -22.17
C ALA A 84 15.16 21.21 -23.30
N ALA A 85 14.83 20.23 -24.14
CA ALA A 85 13.84 20.40 -25.21
C ALA A 85 12.39 20.23 -24.74
N GLY A 86 12.15 19.72 -23.52
CA GLY A 86 10.82 19.41 -23.01
C GLY A 86 10.15 18.28 -23.79
N THR A 87 10.93 17.28 -24.22
CA THR A 87 10.43 16.19 -25.07
C THR A 87 10.56 14.80 -24.44
N ILE A 88 9.62 13.93 -24.79
CA ILE A 88 9.54 12.53 -24.37
C ILE A 88 9.44 11.67 -25.62
N THR A 89 10.24 10.62 -25.72
CA THR A 89 10.09 9.59 -26.75
C THR A 89 9.63 8.28 -26.12
N THR A 90 8.74 7.57 -26.82
CA THR A 90 8.19 6.29 -26.35
C THR A 90 8.73 5.10 -27.14
N GLU A 91 8.43 3.90 -26.67
CA GLU A 91 8.82 2.65 -27.34
C GLU A 91 8.18 2.50 -28.73
N GLY A 92 7.05 3.15 -28.98
CA GLY A 92 6.41 3.24 -30.30
C GLY A 92 7.11 4.18 -31.27
N GLY A 93 8.16 4.89 -30.84
CA GLY A 93 8.86 5.91 -31.62
C GLY A 93 8.12 7.24 -31.69
N HIS A 94 7.04 7.43 -30.93
CA HIS A 94 6.32 8.70 -30.86
C HIS A 94 7.09 9.69 -30.00
N THR A 95 7.07 10.96 -30.42
CA THR A 95 7.63 12.08 -29.66
C THR A 95 6.53 13.01 -29.18
N TYR A 96 6.55 13.34 -27.90
CA TYR A 96 5.65 14.29 -27.27
C TYR A 96 6.46 15.49 -26.75
N THR A 97 5.92 16.69 -26.89
CA THR A 97 6.53 17.93 -26.40
C THR A 97 5.57 18.61 -25.43
N GLY A 98 6.10 19.18 -24.34
CA GLY A 98 5.30 19.96 -23.39
C GLY A 98 6.14 21.03 -22.70
N ASP A 99 5.45 22.06 -22.21
CA ASP A 99 6.09 23.15 -21.44
C ASP A 99 6.58 22.68 -20.06
N LEU A 100 5.96 21.61 -19.53
CA LEU A 100 6.30 20.99 -18.25
C LEU A 100 6.12 19.48 -18.33
N ILE A 101 7.11 18.75 -17.82
CA ILE A 101 7.05 17.31 -17.61
C ILE A 101 7.00 17.04 -16.10
N ILE A 102 6.01 16.25 -15.66
CA ILE A 102 5.84 15.86 -14.26
C ILE A 102 6.18 14.36 -14.13
N GLY A 103 7.25 14.06 -13.38
CA GLY A 103 7.63 12.69 -13.04
C GLY A 103 6.81 12.12 -11.90
N ALA A 104 5.74 11.39 -12.23
CA ALA A 104 4.87 10.67 -11.29
C ALA A 104 4.96 9.14 -11.47
N ASP A 105 6.14 8.65 -11.85
CA ASP A 105 6.44 7.29 -12.30
C ASP A 105 6.98 6.34 -11.20
N GLY A 106 6.77 6.70 -9.94
CA GLY A 106 6.97 5.82 -8.79
C GLY A 106 8.43 5.61 -8.35
N ILE A 107 8.67 4.56 -7.56
CA ILE A 107 9.97 4.36 -6.91
C ILE A 107 11.10 4.10 -7.92
N ASN A 108 10.81 3.49 -9.07
CA ASN A 108 11.77 3.22 -10.15
C ASN A 108 11.77 4.33 -11.23
N SER A 109 11.57 5.57 -10.82
CA SER A 109 11.37 6.73 -11.70
C SER A 109 12.53 6.94 -12.70
N ALA A 110 12.18 6.91 -13.99
CA ALA A 110 13.06 7.30 -15.09
C ALA A 110 13.27 8.81 -15.12
N VAL A 111 12.25 9.59 -14.76
CA VAL A 111 12.35 11.06 -14.69
C VAL A 111 13.37 11.48 -13.61
N ARG A 112 13.36 10.81 -12.45
CA ARG A 112 14.35 11.06 -11.39
C ARG A 112 15.77 10.74 -11.87
N ALA A 113 15.95 9.62 -12.57
CA ALA A 113 17.25 9.26 -13.14
C ALA A 113 17.75 10.33 -14.13
N ALA A 114 16.88 10.84 -15.00
CA ALA A 114 17.20 11.91 -15.94
C ALA A 114 17.66 13.19 -15.20
N ILE A 115 16.92 13.65 -14.18
CA ILE A 115 17.27 14.84 -13.41
C ILE A 115 18.64 14.71 -12.72
N LEU A 116 18.92 13.55 -12.11
CA LEU A 116 20.20 13.30 -11.41
C LEU A 116 21.37 13.21 -12.39
N SER A 117 21.16 12.63 -13.58
CA SER A 117 22.17 12.59 -14.64
C SER A 117 22.55 13.99 -15.15
N THR A 118 21.58 14.90 -15.27
CA THR A 118 21.83 16.28 -15.74
C THR A 118 22.54 17.17 -14.72
N ASN A 119 22.46 16.83 -13.43
CA ASN A 119 23.09 17.58 -12.34
C ASN A 119 24.43 16.97 -11.89
N SER A 120 24.90 15.92 -12.57
CA SER A 120 26.21 15.34 -12.32
C SER A 120 27.26 16.05 -13.18
N LEU A 121 28.23 16.69 -12.53
CA LEU A 121 29.53 17.03 -13.11
C LEU A 121 30.03 15.83 -13.92
N ALA A 122 30.61 16.09 -15.10
CA ALA A 122 31.19 15.14 -16.04
C ALA A 122 31.71 13.84 -15.36
N GLY A 123 30.93 12.77 -15.47
CA GLY A 123 31.26 11.47 -14.88
C GLY A 123 30.03 10.58 -14.89
N SER A 124 29.91 9.78 -15.96
CA SER A 124 28.98 8.66 -16.14
C SER A 124 28.20 8.23 -14.89
N VAL A 125 26.91 8.56 -14.84
CA VAL A 125 25.97 7.90 -13.94
C VAL A 125 25.23 6.85 -14.78
N ASP A 126 25.53 5.59 -14.53
CA ASP A 126 24.75 4.47 -15.06
C ASP A 126 23.25 4.73 -14.81
N VAL A 127 22.41 4.42 -15.80
CA VAL A 127 20.94 4.37 -15.63
C VAL A 127 20.55 3.36 -14.52
N ALA A 128 21.50 2.53 -14.07
CA ALA A 128 21.42 1.63 -12.92
C ALA A 128 21.85 2.23 -11.56
N GLY A 129 22.41 3.45 -11.51
CA GLY A 129 23.02 4.06 -10.32
C GLY A 129 22.18 5.14 -9.62
N GLY A 130 20.96 5.41 -10.09
CA GLY A 130 20.08 6.42 -9.50
C GLY A 130 19.49 5.95 -8.18
N ALA A 131 20.08 6.37 -7.04
CA ALA A 131 19.59 6.16 -5.66
C ALA A 131 18.72 4.90 -5.53
N ALA A 132 19.35 3.72 -5.68
CA ALA A 132 18.66 2.45 -5.61
C ALA A 132 17.86 2.36 -4.31
N ALA A 133 16.69 1.73 -4.37
CA ALA A 133 15.89 1.49 -3.17
C ALA A 133 16.74 0.79 -2.12
N VAL A 134 16.77 1.34 -0.90
CA VAL A 134 17.56 0.79 0.19
C VAL A 134 16.65 -0.14 1.01
N PRO A 135 17.05 -1.40 1.26
CA PRO A 135 16.30 -2.30 2.13
C PRO A 135 16.07 -1.67 3.51
N SER A 136 14.86 -1.82 4.02
CA SER A 136 14.49 -1.26 5.32
C SER A 136 14.89 -2.16 6.49
N GLY A 137 15.27 -3.42 6.21
CA GLY A 137 15.44 -4.46 7.23
C GLY A 137 14.12 -5.02 7.77
N VAL A 138 12.98 -4.62 7.20
CA VAL A 138 11.64 -5.06 7.57
C VAL A 138 10.93 -5.62 6.33
N ALA A 139 10.42 -6.84 6.48
CA ALA A 139 9.50 -7.47 5.53
C ALA A 139 8.08 -7.47 6.12
N ALA A 140 7.08 -7.63 5.26
CA ALA A 140 5.69 -7.75 5.70
C ALA A 140 4.96 -8.86 4.94
N TYR A 141 4.24 -9.70 5.68
CA TYR A 141 3.22 -10.56 5.12
C TYR A 141 1.93 -9.77 4.91
N LEU A 142 1.34 -9.87 3.72
CA LEU A 142 0.06 -9.25 3.40
C LEU A 142 -0.93 -10.34 3.04
N CYS A 143 -2.06 -10.39 3.76
CA CYS A 143 -3.14 -11.31 3.42
C CYS A 143 -4.52 -10.72 3.70
N ILE A 144 -5.54 -11.35 3.13
CA ILE A 144 -6.94 -10.98 3.34
C ILE A 144 -7.66 -12.19 3.93
N VAL A 145 -8.45 -11.95 4.97
CA VAL A 145 -9.28 -12.98 5.63
C VAL A 145 -10.75 -12.57 5.60
N PRO A 146 -11.69 -13.54 5.55
CA PRO A 146 -13.10 -13.26 5.74
C PRO A 146 -13.39 -12.61 7.10
N ASN A 147 -14.37 -11.72 7.15
CA ASN A 147 -14.86 -11.07 8.38
C ASN A 147 -15.21 -12.09 9.47
N SER A 148 -15.76 -13.25 9.09
CA SER A 148 -16.09 -14.34 10.02
C SER A 148 -14.89 -14.84 10.83
N VAL A 149 -13.68 -14.81 10.27
CA VAL A 149 -12.45 -15.21 11.00
C VAL A 149 -12.20 -14.32 12.20
N ILE A 150 -12.50 -13.02 12.08
CA ILE A 150 -12.33 -12.02 13.14
C ILE A 150 -13.55 -11.99 14.07
N ARG A 151 -14.76 -11.98 13.50
CA ARG A 151 -16.03 -11.86 14.24
C ARG A 151 -16.29 -13.06 15.14
N ASP A 152 -15.99 -14.26 14.66
CA ASP A 152 -16.31 -15.51 15.38
C ASP A 152 -15.18 -15.90 16.36
N ASP A 153 -14.10 -15.11 16.45
CA ASP A 153 -13.00 -15.34 17.38
C ASP A 153 -13.11 -14.42 18.61
N PRO A 154 -13.24 -14.96 19.84
CA PRO A 154 -13.47 -14.15 21.03
C PRO A 154 -12.33 -13.18 21.37
N VAL A 155 -11.11 -13.42 20.87
CA VAL A 155 -9.96 -12.54 21.08
C VAL A 155 -9.94 -11.38 20.08
N LEU A 156 -10.54 -11.55 18.90
CA LEU A 156 -10.47 -10.58 17.80
C LEU A 156 -11.79 -9.82 17.58
N ALA A 157 -12.92 -10.37 18.04
CA ALA A 157 -14.27 -9.89 17.74
C ALA A 157 -14.55 -8.43 18.14
N PHE A 158 -13.78 -7.86 19.07
CA PHE A 158 -13.91 -6.46 19.50
C PHE A 158 -13.76 -5.44 18.35
N GLN A 159 -13.17 -5.86 17.23
CA GLN A 159 -12.97 -5.05 16.02
C GLN A 159 -14.16 -5.09 15.05
N THR A 160 -15.24 -5.77 15.42
CA THR A 160 -16.41 -6.02 14.57
C THR A 160 -17.70 -5.49 15.20
N GLY A 161 -18.79 -5.48 14.42
CA GLY A 161 -20.07 -4.97 14.87
C GLY A 161 -20.15 -3.45 14.80
N GLU A 162 -20.52 -2.80 15.91
CA GLU A 162 -20.72 -1.34 15.96
C GLU A 162 -19.41 -0.54 15.94
N LYS A 163 -18.27 -1.19 16.24
CA LYS A 163 -16.95 -0.57 16.18
C LYS A 163 -16.24 -0.99 14.89
N SER A 164 -15.76 -0.01 14.13
CA SER A 164 -14.93 -0.20 12.94
C SER A 164 -13.66 0.62 13.07
N GLY A 165 -12.52 -0.02 12.82
CA GLY A 165 -11.22 0.58 13.11
C GLY A 165 -10.05 -0.34 12.79
N MET A 166 -8.92 -0.01 13.39
CA MET A 166 -7.64 -0.66 13.11
C MET A 166 -7.03 -1.16 14.42
N ALA A 167 -6.72 -2.46 14.51
CA ALA A 167 -5.95 -3.01 15.62
C ALA A 167 -4.49 -3.25 15.25
N THR A 168 -3.62 -3.03 16.22
CA THR A 168 -2.18 -3.26 16.11
C THR A 168 -1.72 -4.15 17.26
N PHE A 169 -1.31 -5.38 16.95
CA PHE A 169 -0.71 -6.32 17.90
C PHE A 169 0.81 -6.18 17.84
N HIS A 170 1.48 -6.14 18.99
CA HIS A 170 2.94 -5.95 19.06
C HIS A 170 3.58 -7.10 19.82
N SER A 171 4.72 -7.58 19.33
CA SER A 171 5.59 -8.49 20.09
C SER A 171 6.17 -7.77 21.31
N ASP A 172 6.50 -8.53 22.35
CA ASP A 172 7.08 -7.96 23.58
C ASP A 172 8.45 -7.32 23.34
N ASP A 173 9.21 -7.82 22.37
CA ASP A 173 10.51 -7.26 21.96
C ASP A 173 10.39 -6.07 20.98
N GLY A 174 9.17 -5.74 20.55
CA GLY A 174 8.88 -4.66 19.61
C GLY A 174 9.36 -4.86 18.18
N ARG A 175 9.90 -6.04 17.82
CA ARG A 175 10.43 -6.31 16.47
C ARG A 175 9.37 -6.77 15.48
N LYS A 176 8.19 -7.20 15.95
CA LYS A 176 7.09 -7.66 15.09
C LYS A 176 5.79 -6.94 15.41
N GLN A 177 5.00 -6.70 14.38
CA GLN A 177 3.71 -6.03 14.50
C GLN A 177 2.70 -6.64 13.53
N VAL A 178 1.48 -6.89 14.00
CA VAL A 178 0.35 -7.29 13.14
C VAL A 178 -0.68 -6.18 13.12
N LEU A 179 -0.90 -5.61 11.94
CA LEU A 179 -1.92 -4.63 11.65
C LEU A 179 -3.16 -5.31 11.07
N VAL A 180 -4.33 -5.04 11.63
CA VAL A 180 -5.61 -5.63 11.24
C VAL A 180 -6.63 -4.52 11.04
N PHE A 181 -7.27 -4.48 9.88
CA PHE A 181 -8.33 -3.50 9.58
C PHE A 181 -9.30 -4.03 8.53
N PRO A 182 -10.56 -3.56 8.54
CA PRO A 182 -11.55 -3.99 7.57
C PRO A 182 -11.20 -3.44 6.18
N ALA A 183 -11.12 -4.32 5.18
CA ALA A 183 -10.84 -3.96 3.79
C ALA A 183 -12.11 -3.60 3.02
N ASP A 184 -13.22 -4.26 3.39
CA ASP A 184 -14.58 -4.04 2.94
C ASP A 184 -15.54 -4.69 3.96
N ALA A 185 -16.84 -4.76 3.68
CA ALA A 185 -17.83 -5.33 4.60
C ALA A 185 -17.60 -6.82 4.90
N GLU A 186 -16.97 -7.57 3.99
CA GLU A 186 -16.84 -9.03 4.08
C GLU A 186 -15.43 -9.49 4.44
N ASN A 187 -14.43 -8.62 4.38
CA ASN A 187 -13.02 -9.00 4.49
C ASN A 187 -12.22 -8.04 5.38
N PHE A 188 -11.23 -8.58 6.08
CA PHE A 188 -10.16 -7.84 6.77
C PHE A 188 -8.84 -7.98 6.03
N GLN A 189 -8.08 -6.90 5.96
CA GLN A 189 -6.68 -6.91 5.54
C GLN A 189 -5.80 -7.08 6.76
N ILE A 190 -4.82 -7.96 6.63
CA ILE A 190 -3.76 -8.18 7.60
C ILE A 190 -2.44 -7.75 6.97
N ILE A 191 -1.63 -7.01 7.74
CA ILE A 191 -0.24 -6.69 7.40
C ILE A 191 0.62 -7.05 8.60
N ALA A 192 1.51 -8.03 8.47
CA ALA A 192 2.32 -8.52 9.56
C ALA A 192 3.80 -8.26 9.28
N TYR A 193 4.35 -7.27 9.99
CA TYR A 193 5.72 -6.82 9.90
C TYR A 193 6.65 -7.69 10.73
N HIS A 194 7.79 -8.06 10.14
CA HIS A 194 8.83 -8.82 10.81
C HIS A 194 10.23 -8.48 10.22
N PRO A 195 11.33 -8.81 10.91
CA PRO A 195 12.67 -8.62 10.37
C PRO A 195 12.88 -9.34 9.03
N GLU A 196 13.51 -8.65 8.08
CA GLU A 196 13.74 -9.14 6.71
C GLU A 196 14.79 -10.26 6.62
N ASP A 197 15.57 -10.52 7.67
CA ASP A 197 16.73 -11.44 7.68
C ASP A 197 16.46 -12.78 6.99
N GLY A 198 15.26 -13.35 7.13
CA GLY A 198 14.86 -14.63 6.51
C GLY A 198 14.41 -14.57 5.04
N TRP A 199 14.41 -13.38 4.42
CA TRP A 199 13.91 -13.12 3.07
C TRP A 199 14.91 -12.41 2.15
N VAL A 200 16.05 -11.95 2.69
CA VAL A 200 17.05 -11.16 1.96
C VAL A 200 17.49 -11.85 0.67
N GLU A 201 17.73 -13.17 0.72
CA GLU A 201 18.16 -13.94 -0.44
C GLU A 201 17.08 -13.98 -1.53
N GLN A 202 15.82 -14.25 -1.18
CA GLN A 202 14.72 -14.28 -2.15
C GLN A 202 14.43 -12.91 -2.76
N PHE A 203 14.48 -11.82 -1.98
CA PHE A 203 14.34 -10.47 -2.51
C PHE A 203 15.48 -10.11 -3.47
N THR A 204 16.72 -10.47 -3.10
CA THR A 204 17.89 -10.24 -3.96
C THR A 204 17.81 -11.04 -5.26
N GLN A 205 17.44 -12.32 -5.20
CA GLN A 205 17.32 -13.18 -6.38
C GLN A 205 16.17 -12.76 -7.30
N SER A 206 15.04 -12.32 -6.74
CA SER A 206 13.90 -11.87 -7.53
C SER A 206 14.08 -10.48 -8.15
N GLY A 207 14.96 -9.65 -7.57
CA GLY A 207 15.08 -8.23 -7.94
C GLY A 207 13.79 -7.43 -7.71
N SER A 208 12.88 -7.95 -6.88
CA SER A 208 11.55 -7.42 -6.62
C SER A 208 11.41 -7.08 -5.14
N SER A 209 10.59 -6.08 -4.80
CA SER A 209 10.19 -5.80 -3.41
C SER A 209 8.98 -6.62 -2.96
N ILE A 210 8.49 -7.52 -3.81
CA ILE A 210 7.31 -8.36 -3.57
C ILE A 210 7.65 -9.79 -3.98
N ILE A 211 7.44 -10.72 -3.05
CA ILE A 211 7.45 -12.16 -3.29
C ILE A 211 6.00 -12.67 -3.16
N LYS A 212 5.57 -13.50 -4.11
CA LYS A 212 4.22 -14.08 -4.15
C LYS A 212 4.23 -15.53 -3.67
N ASP A 213 3.05 -16.06 -3.42
CA ASP A 213 2.81 -17.49 -3.15
C ASP A 213 3.57 -18.05 -1.95
N ILE A 214 3.76 -17.21 -0.92
CA ILE A 214 4.36 -17.65 0.34
C ILE A 214 3.37 -18.55 1.09
N PRO A 215 3.77 -19.77 1.48
CA PRO A 215 2.92 -20.65 2.27
C PRO A 215 2.50 -20.00 3.59
N ALA A 216 1.23 -20.12 3.97
CA ALA A 216 0.70 -19.52 5.19
C ALA A 216 1.42 -20.04 6.45
N GLU A 217 1.89 -21.28 6.42
CA GLU A 217 2.66 -21.91 7.49
C GLU A 217 3.93 -21.13 7.81
N ARG A 218 4.53 -20.47 6.80
CA ARG A 218 5.72 -19.64 7.00
C ARG A 218 5.41 -18.41 7.86
N ALA A 219 4.31 -17.72 7.56
CA ALA A 219 3.84 -16.60 8.37
C ALA A 219 3.46 -17.05 9.79
N VAL A 220 2.84 -18.22 9.96
CA VAL A 220 2.54 -18.78 11.29
C VAL A 220 3.81 -19.04 12.09
N GLN A 221 4.83 -19.64 11.48
CA GLN A 221 6.12 -19.90 12.14
C GLN A 221 6.82 -18.61 12.58
N ASP A 222 6.81 -17.60 11.72
CA ASP A 222 7.44 -16.30 12.02
C ASP A 222 6.68 -15.49 13.08
N PHE A 223 5.47 -15.89 13.47
CA PHE A 223 4.64 -15.21 14.47
C PHE A 223 4.19 -16.15 15.60
N VAL A 224 4.96 -17.22 15.87
CA VAL A 224 4.63 -18.25 16.87
C VAL A 224 4.48 -17.70 18.30
N GLU A 225 5.11 -16.56 18.61
CA GLU A 225 5.00 -15.91 19.92
C GLU A 225 3.67 -15.18 20.14
N PHE A 226 2.91 -14.92 19.07
CA PHE A 226 1.60 -14.27 19.18
C PHE A 226 0.52 -15.28 19.59
N HIS A 227 -0.57 -14.78 20.17
CA HIS A 227 -1.71 -15.60 20.57
C HIS A 227 -2.24 -16.46 19.40
N PRO A 228 -2.68 -17.71 19.63
CA PRO A 228 -3.17 -18.60 18.56
C PRO A 228 -4.24 -17.98 17.65
N SER A 229 -5.14 -17.14 18.19
CA SER A 229 -6.14 -16.40 17.40
C SER A 229 -5.50 -15.49 16.34
N ILE A 230 -4.37 -14.85 16.67
CA ILE A 230 -3.64 -13.97 15.76
C ILE A 230 -2.98 -14.81 14.66
N GLN A 231 -2.34 -15.92 15.03
CA GLN A 231 -1.73 -16.86 14.09
C GLN A 231 -2.77 -17.46 13.13
N LYS A 232 -3.97 -17.77 13.64
CA LYS A 232 -5.10 -18.32 12.87
C LYS A 232 -5.52 -17.40 11.71
N MET A 233 -5.33 -16.08 11.82
CA MET A 233 -5.59 -15.16 10.70
C MET A 233 -4.73 -15.51 9.49
N PHE A 234 -3.44 -15.83 9.69
CA PHE A 234 -2.55 -16.22 8.59
C PHE A 234 -2.98 -17.56 7.97
N ALA A 235 -3.28 -18.55 8.82
CA ALA A 235 -3.73 -19.88 8.36
C ALA A 235 -5.07 -19.84 7.63
N SER A 236 -5.91 -18.82 7.88
CA SER A 236 -7.22 -18.64 7.25
C SER A 236 -7.17 -17.73 6.01
N ALA A 237 -5.98 -17.27 5.62
CA ALA A 237 -5.80 -16.45 4.43
C ALA A 237 -6.19 -17.25 3.19
N ALA A 238 -7.10 -16.70 2.39
CA ALA A 238 -7.38 -17.28 1.08
C ALA A 238 -6.18 -17.04 0.15
N THR A 239 -5.72 -18.09 -0.52
CA THR A 239 -4.85 -17.92 -1.70
C THR A 239 -5.67 -17.17 -2.74
N ARG A 240 -5.32 -15.91 -3.00
CA ARG A 240 -5.94 -15.12 -4.06
C ARG A 240 -4.85 -14.81 -5.07
N ASP A 241 -5.14 -15.07 -6.34
CA ASP A 241 -4.32 -14.56 -7.44
C ASP A 241 -4.37 -13.03 -7.38
N VAL A 242 -3.24 -12.40 -7.03
CA VAL A 242 -3.06 -10.94 -7.00
C VAL A 242 -2.45 -10.45 -8.30
#